data_AF-A0A7G6RHZ2-F1
#
_entry.id   AF-A0A7G6RHZ2-F1
#
_cell.length_a   1.000
_cell.length_b   1.000
_cell.length_c   1.000
_cell.angle_alpha   90.00
_cell.angle_beta   90.00
_cell.angle_gamma   90.00
#
_symmetry.space_group_name_H-M   'P 1'
#
loop_
_entity.id
_entity.type
_entity.pdbx_description
1 polymer ?
#
loop_
_entity_poly.entity_id
_entity_poly.type
_entity_poly.pdbx_seq_one_letter_code
_entity_poly.pdbx_strand_id
1 'polypeptide(L)'
;MGPKVSIVIPVYNGADFLEEAIESALAQTYQNIEIIIVNDGSRDNGATERIALRYADKIRYYSKPNGGVASALNFAILQMSGEYFSWLSHDDLYTEDKVECDIAAISAINGSARESTIVYSDYGVFADQPENAVDVKLPATPPELFRYWLTVENRIHGCTLLIPKTAFEQCGTFDGTLRTTQDYDLWFRLAERYQFVHIPRTLVKARSHPAQGSVAMAGLALQEINALLTHFTKSLSVDELSGNARRSIAEGYAEIAISLTMRGFFDAAKVATKLAFSARDVKARGSKAAILIRLAGSLSIFHVKRVARMFLSKRGRLMLKALVPNRKFSSRETVATSLGHGLKHRFSEIYDKNIFGGRLSRSGEGSDLVQTAAIRRQIPQLVTELGVETFLDAPCGDWYWMQHTALGVKQYTGVDIVEALIEKNRSNFGNETTSFRYANLTTDALPKVDLIFSRDCLVHLSFDDAKRILANFKQSNSKYLLTTTFTDRSVNNNLVGKDSFWRPLNMLLPPFNFPPPLKLINEDCTEQRGQYADKCLGLWRLDDIEIRA
;
A
#
# COMPACT_ATOMS: atom_id res chain seq x y z
N MET A 1 4.58 -27.51 -33.44
CA MET A 1 4.88 -26.39 -32.52
C MET A 1 3.65 -26.15 -31.66
N GLY A 2 3.80 -25.76 -30.40
CA GLY A 2 2.68 -25.39 -29.53
C GLY A 2 2.00 -24.08 -29.99
N PRO A 3 1.00 -23.58 -29.26
CA PRO A 3 0.26 -22.36 -29.64
C PRO A 3 1.17 -21.12 -29.65
N LYS A 4 0.90 -20.16 -30.54
CA LYS A 4 1.72 -18.95 -30.62
C LYS A 4 1.37 -17.96 -29.49
N VAL A 5 2.38 -17.37 -28.85
CA VAL A 5 2.19 -16.34 -27.79
C VAL A 5 2.65 -14.98 -28.29
N SER A 6 1.80 -13.96 -28.18
CA SER A 6 2.16 -12.57 -28.44
C SER A 6 2.54 -11.87 -27.14
N ILE A 7 3.84 -11.61 -26.96
CA ILE A 7 4.36 -10.79 -25.87
C ILE A 7 4.20 -9.32 -26.28
N VAL A 8 3.43 -8.56 -25.51
CA VAL A 8 3.08 -7.17 -25.80
C VAL A 8 3.76 -6.24 -24.80
N ILE A 9 4.56 -5.31 -25.32
CA ILE A 9 5.30 -4.31 -24.55
C ILE A 9 4.75 -2.90 -24.86
N PRO A 10 3.82 -2.36 -24.05
CA PRO A 10 3.45 -0.96 -24.13
C PRO A 10 4.55 -0.08 -23.53
N VAL A 11 4.96 0.98 -24.22
CA VAL A 11 6.03 1.87 -23.75
C VAL A 11 5.70 3.34 -23.96
N TYR A 12 5.99 4.16 -22.95
CA TYR A 12 5.93 5.62 -23.02
C TYR A 12 7.06 6.20 -22.17
N ASN A 13 7.99 6.93 -22.80
CA ASN A 13 9.21 7.46 -22.15
C ASN A 13 10.02 6.37 -21.43
N GLY A 14 10.19 5.21 -22.07
CA GLY A 14 10.73 4.01 -21.45
C GLY A 14 12.21 3.76 -21.73
N ALA A 15 12.96 4.77 -22.16
CA ALA A 15 14.36 4.60 -22.57
C ALA A 15 15.26 4.01 -21.48
N ASP A 16 14.91 4.19 -20.22
CA ASP A 16 15.70 3.72 -19.08
C ASP A 16 15.66 2.18 -18.91
N PHE A 17 14.59 1.51 -19.36
CA PHE A 17 14.36 0.09 -19.05
C PHE A 17 13.94 -0.78 -20.23
N LEU A 18 13.52 -0.17 -21.36
CA LEU A 18 12.96 -0.91 -22.49
C LEU A 18 13.90 -1.98 -23.05
N GLU A 19 15.21 -1.73 -23.06
CA GLU A 19 16.20 -2.70 -23.54
C GLU A 19 16.16 -3.99 -22.72
N GLU A 20 16.18 -3.91 -21.39
CA GLU A 20 16.13 -5.08 -20.51
C GLU A 20 14.82 -5.86 -20.69
N ALA A 21 13.68 -5.16 -20.84
CA ALA A 21 12.40 -5.80 -21.12
C ALA A 21 12.41 -6.58 -22.44
N ILE A 22 12.94 -5.98 -23.52
CA ILE A 22 13.07 -6.64 -24.83
C ILE A 22 13.96 -7.89 -24.72
N GLU A 23 15.13 -7.77 -24.09
CA GLU A 23 16.05 -8.90 -23.93
C GLU A 23 15.42 -10.04 -23.13
N SER A 24 14.67 -9.74 -22.06
CA SER A 24 13.96 -10.78 -21.28
C SER A 24 12.87 -11.50 -22.09
N ALA A 25 12.22 -10.81 -23.03
CA ALA A 25 11.24 -11.41 -23.94
C ALA A 25 11.91 -12.26 -25.04
N LEU A 26 13.09 -11.85 -25.52
CA LEU A 26 13.87 -12.60 -26.51
C LEU A 26 14.53 -13.86 -25.90
N ALA A 27 14.87 -13.81 -24.62
CA ALA A 27 15.50 -14.92 -23.90
C ALA A 27 14.55 -16.08 -23.53
N GLN A 28 13.28 -16.04 -23.98
CA GLN A 28 12.32 -17.09 -23.65
C GLN A 28 12.74 -18.45 -24.21
N THR A 29 12.66 -19.50 -23.38
CA THR A 29 12.92 -20.89 -23.80
C THR A 29 11.86 -21.39 -24.79
N TYR A 30 10.62 -20.91 -24.66
CA TYR A 30 9.55 -21.19 -25.61
C TYR A 30 9.66 -20.36 -26.90
N GLN A 31 9.84 -21.04 -28.04
CA GLN A 31 10.24 -20.37 -29.29
C GLN A 31 9.08 -19.84 -30.15
N ASN A 32 7.85 -20.36 -30.00
CA ASN A 32 6.72 -19.92 -30.84
C ASN A 32 6.09 -18.63 -30.29
N ILE A 33 6.86 -17.55 -30.32
CA ILE A 33 6.48 -16.23 -29.82
C ILE A 33 6.49 -15.17 -30.93
N GLU A 34 5.78 -14.08 -30.70
CA GLU A 34 6.08 -12.79 -31.33
C GLU A 34 6.17 -11.72 -30.25
N ILE A 35 7.00 -10.71 -30.48
CA ILE A 35 7.15 -9.57 -29.58
C ILE A 35 6.60 -8.34 -30.30
N ILE A 36 5.62 -7.69 -29.69
CA ILE A 36 4.96 -6.49 -30.22
C ILE A 36 5.26 -5.33 -29.27
N ILE A 37 5.93 -4.30 -29.77
CA ILE A 37 6.19 -3.08 -29.00
C ILE A 37 5.29 -1.98 -29.52
N VAL A 38 4.56 -1.33 -28.62
CA VAL A 38 3.71 -0.18 -28.95
C VAL A 38 4.23 1.03 -28.20
N ASN A 39 4.94 1.90 -28.91
CA ASN A 39 5.32 3.22 -28.41
C ASN A 39 4.10 4.14 -28.41
N ASP A 40 3.59 4.43 -27.23
CA ASP A 40 2.41 5.27 -26.99
C ASP A 40 2.80 6.76 -26.96
N GLY A 41 3.55 7.21 -27.96
CA GLY A 41 3.85 8.61 -28.20
C GLY A 41 4.87 9.21 -27.24
N SER A 42 5.97 8.49 -26.98
CA SER A 42 7.09 8.95 -26.16
C SER A 42 7.61 10.33 -26.56
N ARG A 43 7.96 11.14 -25.56
CA ARG A 43 8.43 12.53 -25.67
C ARG A 43 9.86 12.69 -25.17
N ASP A 44 10.70 11.68 -25.43
CA ASP A 44 12.08 11.55 -24.96
C ASP A 44 13.09 11.77 -26.09
N ASN A 45 12.77 12.67 -27.03
CA ASN A 45 13.58 12.97 -28.21
C ASN A 45 13.98 11.71 -29.02
N GLY A 46 13.07 10.73 -29.09
CA GLY A 46 13.23 9.49 -29.84
C GLY A 46 14.14 8.45 -29.18
N ALA A 47 14.50 8.61 -27.90
CA ALA A 47 15.37 7.65 -27.21
C ALA A 47 14.74 6.25 -27.12
N THR A 48 13.48 6.17 -26.70
CA THR A 48 12.69 4.94 -26.67
C THR A 48 12.61 4.28 -28.05
N GLU A 49 12.35 5.06 -29.10
CA GLU A 49 12.26 4.53 -30.48
C GLU A 49 13.61 3.98 -30.97
N ARG A 50 14.72 4.70 -30.75
CA ARG A 50 16.05 4.23 -31.11
C ARG A 50 16.39 2.89 -30.44
N ILE A 51 16.01 2.71 -29.17
CA ILE A 51 16.21 1.45 -28.45
C ILE A 51 15.45 0.32 -29.14
N ALA A 52 14.15 0.50 -29.40
CA ALA A 52 13.32 -0.52 -30.02
C ALA A 52 13.81 -0.90 -31.43
N LEU A 53 14.19 0.10 -32.24
CA LEU A 53 14.61 -0.12 -33.63
C LEU A 53 15.93 -0.90 -33.76
N ARG A 54 16.76 -0.99 -32.71
CA ARG A 54 17.91 -1.91 -32.69
C ARG A 54 17.52 -3.39 -32.81
N TYR A 55 16.27 -3.72 -32.50
CA TYR A 55 15.71 -5.07 -32.51
C TYR A 55 14.70 -5.28 -33.64
N ALA A 56 14.63 -4.39 -34.63
CA ALA A 56 13.57 -4.36 -35.64
C ALA A 56 13.42 -5.66 -36.45
N ASP A 57 14.46 -6.50 -36.53
CA ASP A 57 14.45 -7.82 -37.15
C ASP A 57 13.82 -8.91 -36.26
N LYS A 58 13.71 -8.67 -34.94
CA LYS A 58 13.20 -9.61 -33.94
C LYS A 58 11.85 -9.21 -33.34
N ILE A 59 11.45 -7.94 -33.49
CA ILE A 59 10.20 -7.40 -32.92
C ILE A 59 9.29 -6.81 -34.00
N ARG A 60 8.01 -6.65 -33.67
CA ARG A 60 7.06 -5.82 -34.43
C ARG A 60 6.86 -4.50 -33.69
N TYR A 61 7.42 -3.42 -34.22
CA TYR A 61 7.33 -2.09 -33.62
C TYR A 61 6.20 -1.26 -34.22
N TYR A 62 5.45 -0.58 -33.37
CA TYR A 62 4.44 0.41 -33.74
C TYR A 62 4.58 1.67 -32.90
N SER A 63 4.31 2.82 -33.52
CA SER A 63 4.25 4.11 -32.85
C SER A 63 2.89 4.75 -33.08
N LYS A 64 2.29 5.31 -32.03
CA LYS A 64 0.99 6.00 -32.09
C LYS A 64 0.98 7.22 -31.16
N PRO A 65 0.07 8.19 -31.34
CA PRO A 65 -0.13 9.26 -30.36
C PRO A 65 -0.51 8.71 -28.99
N ASN A 66 -0.04 9.34 -27.91
CA ASN A 66 -0.29 8.91 -26.53
C ASN A 66 -1.79 8.83 -26.22
N GLY A 67 -2.25 7.65 -25.79
CA GLY A 67 -3.61 7.41 -25.30
C GLY A 67 -3.64 6.72 -23.93
N GLY A 68 -2.50 6.45 -23.32
CA GLY A 68 -2.35 5.62 -22.13
C GLY A 68 -2.08 4.15 -22.42
N VAL A 69 -1.66 3.44 -21.36
CA VAL A 69 -1.34 2.01 -21.40
C VAL A 69 -2.49 1.18 -21.97
N ALA A 70 -3.74 1.44 -21.57
CA ALA A 70 -4.92 0.77 -22.12
C ALA A 70 -5.03 0.94 -23.65
N SER A 71 -4.76 2.15 -24.15
CA SER A 71 -4.79 2.45 -25.59
C SER A 71 -3.71 1.68 -26.35
N ALA A 72 -2.49 1.61 -25.79
CA ALA A 72 -1.38 0.86 -26.38
C ALA A 72 -1.64 -0.66 -26.38
N LEU A 73 -2.14 -1.20 -25.27
CA LEU A 73 -2.50 -2.62 -25.15
C LEU A 73 -3.64 -3.00 -26.10
N ASN A 74 -4.69 -2.17 -26.19
CA ASN A 74 -5.79 -2.39 -27.14
C ASN A 74 -5.31 -2.37 -28.59
N PHE A 75 -4.41 -1.45 -28.94
CA PHE A 75 -3.80 -1.43 -30.26
C PHE A 75 -3.04 -2.73 -30.53
N ALA A 76 -2.22 -3.20 -29.57
CA ALA A 76 -1.49 -4.46 -29.72
C ALA A 76 -2.40 -5.69 -29.86
N ILE A 77 -3.52 -5.75 -29.14
CA ILE A 77 -4.53 -6.83 -29.28
C ILE A 77 -5.04 -6.90 -30.72
N LEU A 78 -5.17 -5.78 -31.43
CA LEU A 78 -5.56 -5.77 -32.84
C LEU A 78 -4.44 -6.27 -33.77
N GLN A 79 -3.17 -6.07 -33.37
CA GLN A 79 -2.00 -6.46 -34.18
C GLN A 79 -1.52 -7.89 -33.92
N MET A 80 -1.94 -8.51 -32.82
CA MET A 80 -1.46 -9.82 -32.39
C MET A 80 -1.92 -10.95 -33.34
N SER A 81 -0.98 -11.82 -33.70
CA SER A 81 -1.21 -13.04 -34.47
C SER A 81 -1.22 -14.31 -33.60
N GLY A 82 -0.77 -14.22 -32.34
CA GLY A 82 -0.76 -15.30 -31.38
C GLY A 82 -2.15 -15.69 -30.91
N GLU A 83 -2.26 -16.93 -30.44
CA GLU A 83 -3.45 -17.48 -29.78
C GLU A 83 -3.56 -16.99 -28.34
N TYR A 84 -2.44 -16.63 -27.71
CA TYR A 84 -2.37 -16.09 -26.37
C TYR A 84 -1.69 -14.73 -26.33
N PHE A 85 -2.20 -13.86 -25.48
CA PHE A 85 -1.66 -12.55 -25.14
C PHE A 85 -0.91 -12.64 -23.82
N SER A 86 0.27 -12.02 -23.78
CA SER A 86 1.13 -11.92 -22.60
C SER A 86 1.63 -10.48 -22.50
N TRP A 87 1.26 -9.75 -21.45
CA TRP A 87 1.72 -8.37 -21.25
C TRP A 87 3.08 -8.36 -20.54
N LEU A 88 4.05 -7.61 -21.06
CA LEU A 88 5.28 -7.24 -20.37
C LEU A 88 5.41 -5.70 -20.32
N SER A 89 5.34 -5.09 -19.14
CA SER A 89 5.60 -3.65 -19.03
C SER A 89 7.05 -3.36 -19.41
N HIS A 90 7.30 -2.21 -20.04
CA HIS A 90 8.65 -1.83 -20.49
C HIS A 90 9.69 -1.70 -19.37
N ASP A 91 9.26 -1.64 -18.11
CA ASP A 91 10.06 -1.53 -16.90
C ASP A 91 10.22 -2.86 -16.12
N ASP A 92 9.52 -3.91 -16.53
CA ASP A 92 9.53 -5.23 -15.88
C ASP A 92 10.33 -6.27 -16.68
N LEU A 93 10.55 -7.45 -16.08
CA LEU A 93 11.29 -8.55 -16.70
C LEU A 93 10.53 -9.88 -16.58
N TYR A 94 10.61 -10.71 -17.62
CA TYR A 94 10.25 -12.13 -17.52
C TYR A 94 11.44 -12.97 -17.04
N THR A 95 11.15 -14.10 -16.38
CA THR A 95 12.12 -15.20 -16.31
C THR A 95 12.20 -15.89 -17.67
N GLU A 96 13.35 -16.48 -18.00
CA GLU A 96 13.59 -17.16 -19.30
C GLU A 96 12.56 -18.27 -19.58
N ASP A 97 11.98 -18.88 -18.55
CA ASP A 97 11.04 -19.99 -18.65
C ASP A 97 9.57 -19.59 -18.47
N LYS A 98 9.24 -18.29 -18.39
CA LYS A 98 7.88 -17.79 -18.13
C LYS A 98 6.86 -18.36 -19.11
N VAL A 99 7.08 -18.15 -20.41
CA VAL A 99 6.12 -18.56 -21.45
C VAL A 99 6.03 -20.08 -21.56
N GLU A 100 7.15 -20.79 -21.38
CA GLU A 100 7.16 -22.26 -21.35
C GLU A 100 6.31 -22.80 -20.20
N CYS A 101 6.44 -22.22 -19.00
CA CYS A 101 5.63 -22.59 -17.84
C CYS A 101 4.15 -22.33 -18.05
N ASP A 102 3.79 -21.19 -18.61
CA ASP A 102 2.39 -20.86 -18.86
C ASP A 102 1.75 -21.82 -19.88
N ILE A 103 2.46 -22.09 -20.98
CA ILE A 103 1.98 -23.04 -22.01
C ILE A 103 1.91 -24.46 -21.47
N ALA A 104 2.86 -24.87 -20.62
CA ALA A 104 2.81 -26.17 -19.96
C ALA A 104 1.60 -26.28 -19.02
N ALA A 105 1.31 -25.24 -18.23
CA ALA A 105 0.16 -25.19 -17.34
C ALA A 105 -1.16 -25.26 -18.11
N ILE A 106 -1.30 -24.49 -19.20
CA ILE A 106 -2.46 -24.56 -20.10
C ILE A 106 -2.57 -25.94 -20.75
N SER A 107 -1.47 -26.54 -21.17
CA SER A 107 -1.47 -27.84 -21.86
C SER A 107 -1.80 -29.01 -20.94
N ALA A 108 -1.59 -28.86 -19.64
CA ALA A 108 -1.99 -29.84 -18.62
C ALA A 108 -3.52 -29.87 -18.39
N ILE A 109 -4.27 -28.88 -18.88
CA ILE A 109 -5.73 -28.80 -18.73
C ILE A 109 -6.40 -29.57 -19.88
N ASN A 110 -7.25 -30.52 -19.52
CA ASN A 110 -7.95 -31.38 -20.48
C ASN A 110 -9.31 -30.79 -20.90
N GLY A 111 -9.70 -31.07 -22.14
CA GLY A 111 -11.03 -30.75 -22.67
C GLY A 111 -11.26 -29.25 -22.92
N SER A 112 -12.52 -28.86 -23.02
CA SER A 112 -12.94 -27.48 -23.35
C SER A 112 -12.60 -26.45 -22.27
N ALA A 113 -12.26 -26.88 -21.04
CA ALA A 113 -11.80 -25.99 -19.98
C ALA A 113 -10.50 -25.27 -20.36
N ARG A 114 -9.65 -25.88 -21.21
CA ARG A 114 -8.39 -25.29 -21.68
C ARG A 114 -8.60 -23.96 -22.41
N GLU A 115 -9.62 -23.88 -23.26
CA GLU A 115 -9.93 -22.70 -24.08
C GLU A 115 -10.53 -21.56 -23.25
N SER A 116 -11.02 -21.88 -22.05
CA SER A 116 -11.65 -20.96 -21.10
C SER A 116 -10.79 -20.75 -19.84
N THR A 117 -9.48 -20.98 -19.95
CA THR A 117 -8.54 -20.77 -18.84
C THR A 117 -7.56 -19.64 -19.12
N ILE A 118 -7.34 -18.81 -18.10
CA ILE A 118 -6.27 -17.83 -17.97
C ILE A 118 -5.35 -18.33 -16.87
N VAL A 119 -4.04 -18.37 -17.11
CA VAL A 119 -3.06 -18.67 -16.05
C VAL A 119 -2.46 -17.38 -15.53
N TYR A 120 -2.07 -17.39 -14.25
CA TYR A 120 -1.31 -16.33 -13.61
C TYR A 120 -0.29 -16.91 -12.64
N SER A 121 0.83 -16.23 -12.48
CA SER A 121 1.96 -16.68 -11.66
C SER A 121 2.29 -15.74 -10.50
N ASP A 122 3.14 -16.19 -9.59
CA ASP A 122 3.80 -15.32 -8.62
C ASP A 122 4.75 -14.35 -9.33
N TYR A 123 5.14 -13.29 -8.64
CA TYR A 123 6.11 -12.31 -9.16
C TYR A 123 7.05 -11.84 -8.06
N GLY A 124 8.22 -11.36 -8.44
CA GLY A 124 9.17 -10.70 -7.54
C GLY A 124 9.11 -9.19 -7.71
N VAL A 125 9.42 -8.42 -6.67
CA VAL A 125 9.53 -6.96 -6.74
C VAL A 125 10.95 -6.52 -6.40
N PHE A 126 11.56 -5.68 -7.23
CA PHE A 126 12.91 -5.17 -7.01
C PHE A 126 13.01 -3.67 -7.31
N ALA A 127 13.94 -2.96 -6.67
CA ALA A 127 14.16 -1.53 -6.90
C ALA A 127 15.53 -1.24 -7.53
N ASP A 128 16.50 -2.11 -7.29
CA ASP A 128 17.88 -2.02 -7.73
C ASP A 128 18.16 -3.07 -8.81
N GLN A 129 18.55 -4.29 -8.40
CA GLN A 129 18.97 -5.37 -9.26
C GLN A 129 17.93 -6.51 -9.28
N PRO A 130 17.63 -7.12 -10.43
CA PRO A 130 16.62 -8.17 -10.54
C PRO A 130 16.89 -9.41 -9.67
N GLU A 131 18.13 -9.70 -9.30
CA GLU A 131 18.51 -10.79 -8.39
C GLU A 131 18.04 -10.55 -6.94
N ASN A 132 17.82 -9.30 -6.55
CA ASN A 132 17.36 -8.92 -5.21
C ASN A 132 15.83 -8.89 -5.10
N ALA A 133 15.11 -9.40 -6.11
CA ALA A 133 13.66 -9.37 -6.13
C ALA A 133 13.06 -10.11 -4.93
N VAL A 134 12.13 -9.45 -4.23
CA VAL A 134 11.37 -10.02 -3.13
C VAL A 134 10.11 -10.67 -3.68
N ASP A 135 9.97 -11.97 -3.44
CA ASP A 135 8.82 -12.75 -3.91
C ASP A 135 7.49 -12.30 -3.29
N VAL A 136 6.50 -12.15 -4.16
CA VAL A 136 5.08 -12.01 -3.85
C VAL A 136 4.38 -13.30 -4.23
N LYS A 137 4.07 -14.13 -3.23
CA LYS A 137 3.34 -15.38 -3.41
C LYS A 137 1.84 -15.12 -3.39
N LEU A 138 1.15 -15.53 -4.46
CA LEU A 138 -0.29 -15.42 -4.61
C LEU A 138 -0.97 -16.71 -4.11
N PRO A 139 -2.21 -16.64 -3.62
CA PRO A 139 -2.95 -17.82 -3.22
C PRO A 139 -3.51 -18.56 -4.44
N ALA A 140 -3.47 -19.89 -4.40
CA ALA A 140 -4.23 -20.73 -5.32
C ALA A 140 -5.73 -20.61 -5.02
N THR A 141 -6.37 -19.62 -5.66
CA THR A 141 -7.79 -19.31 -5.44
C THR A 141 -8.67 -20.19 -6.35
N PRO A 142 -9.70 -20.88 -5.81
CA PRO A 142 -10.67 -21.59 -6.63
C PRO A 142 -11.33 -20.65 -7.65
N PRO A 143 -11.51 -21.06 -8.93
CA PRO A 143 -12.03 -20.17 -9.97
C PRO A 143 -13.35 -19.47 -9.60
N GLU A 144 -14.26 -20.18 -8.92
CA GLU A 144 -15.55 -19.65 -8.48
C GLU A 144 -15.46 -18.60 -7.37
N LEU A 145 -14.30 -18.45 -6.71
CA LEU A 145 -14.03 -17.43 -5.70
C LEU A 145 -13.09 -16.34 -6.20
N PHE A 146 -12.69 -16.39 -7.46
CA PHE A 146 -11.64 -15.52 -7.97
C PHE A 146 -12.03 -14.05 -7.96
N ARG A 147 -13.23 -13.68 -8.45
CA ARG A 147 -13.74 -12.29 -8.39
C ARG A 147 -13.88 -11.80 -6.95
N TYR A 148 -14.27 -12.68 -6.03
CA TYR A 148 -14.31 -12.36 -4.61
C TYR A 148 -12.91 -12.05 -4.08
N TRP A 149 -11.92 -12.92 -4.31
CA TRP A 149 -10.54 -12.71 -3.89
C TRP A 149 -9.93 -11.45 -4.54
N LEU A 150 -10.20 -11.22 -5.83
CA LEU A 150 -9.78 -10.02 -6.55
C LEU A 150 -10.34 -8.76 -5.87
N THR A 151 -11.56 -8.80 -5.35
CA THR A 151 -12.17 -7.69 -4.60
C THR A 151 -11.51 -7.50 -3.23
N VAL A 152 -11.20 -8.60 -2.53
CA VAL A 152 -10.63 -8.56 -1.18
C VAL A 152 -9.17 -8.17 -1.18
N GLU A 153 -8.33 -8.72 -2.04
CA GLU A 153 -6.86 -8.56 -1.96
C GLU A 153 -6.28 -7.68 -3.05
N ASN A 154 -6.72 -7.81 -4.32
CA ASN A 154 -6.23 -7.07 -5.48
C ASN A 154 -4.68 -6.94 -5.47
N ARG A 155 -4.01 -8.09 -5.70
CA ARG A 155 -2.53 -8.25 -5.64
C ARG A 155 -1.89 -8.82 -6.92
N ILE A 156 -2.68 -9.23 -7.91
CA ILE A 156 -2.21 -9.70 -9.21
C ILE A 156 -1.44 -8.60 -9.94
N HIS A 157 -0.32 -8.96 -10.53
CA HIS A 157 0.44 -8.12 -11.44
C HIS A 157 0.07 -8.45 -12.90
N GLY A 158 -0.26 -7.45 -13.73
CA GLY A 158 -0.76 -7.67 -15.09
C GLY A 158 0.17 -8.50 -15.99
N CYS A 159 1.48 -8.43 -15.76
CA CYS A 159 2.46 -9.18 -16.55
C CYS A 159 2.50 -10.68 -16.26
N THR A 160 1.89 -11.16 -15.18
CA THR A 160 1.92 -12.58 -14.82
C THR A 160 0.91 -13.41 -15.60
N LEU A 161 -0.02 -12.77 -16.31
CA LEU A 161 -1.11 -13.46 -16.97
C LEU A 161 -0.75 -13.96 -18.37
N LEU A 162 -1.31 -15.10 -18.74
CA LEU A 162 -1.43 -15.56 -20.12
C LEU A 162 -2.92 -15.68 -20.47
N ILE A 163 -3.37 -14.88 -21.43
CA ILE A 163 -4.80 -14.71 -21.74
C ILE A 163 -5.08 -15.20 -23.15
N PRO A 164 -6.04 -16.12 -23.36
CA PRO A 164 -6.40 -16.55 -24.71
C PRO A 164 -7.01 -15.37 -25.47
N LYS A 165 -6.65 -15.22 -26.75
CA LYS A 165 -7.12 -14.11 -27.61
C LYS A 165 -8.65 -14.01 -27.66
N THR A 166 -9.33 -15.15 -27.65
CA THR A 166 -10.81 -15.25 -27.61
C THR A 166 -11.43 -14.54 -26.42
N ALA A 167 -10.70 -14.36 -25.32
CA ALA A 167 -11.19 -13.66 -24.14
C ALA A 167 -11.49 -12.19 -24.41
N PHE A 168 -10.69 -11.53 -25.26
CA PHE A 168 -10.93 -10.14 -25.64
C PHE A 168 -12.15 -9.99 -26.56
N GLU A 169 -12.42 -10.99 -27.39
CA GLU A 169 -13.60 -11.03 -28.27
C GLU A 169 -14.89 -11.22 -27.45
N GLN A 170 -14.85 -12.09 -26.44
CA GLN A 170 -16.02 -12.45 -25.63
C GLN A 170 -16.32 -11.46 -24.50
N CYS A 171 -15.29 -10.84 -23.94
CA CYS A 171 -15.42 -9.99 -22.75
C CYS A 171 -15.09 -8.51 -23.00
N GLY A 172 -14.61 -8.17 -24.20
CA GLY A 172 -14.09 -6.85 -24.54
C GLY A 172 -12.63 -6.65 -24.11
N THR A 173 -12.06 -5.51 -24.52
CA THR A 173 -10.65 -5.16 -24.26
C THR A 173 -10.50 -4.26 -23.02
N PHE A 174 -9.33 -3.62 -22.82
CA PHE A 174 -9.12 -2.67 -21.74
C PHE A 174 -9.98 -1.41 -21.93
N ASP A 175 -10.57 -0.90 -20.85
CA ASP A 175 -11.28 0.38 -20.90
C ASP A 175 -10.27 1.54 -20.96
N GLY A 176 -10.23 2.23 -22.11
CA GLY A 176 -9.32 3.35 -22.35
C GLY A 176 -9.61 4.60 -21.51
N THR A 177 -10.78 4.66 -20.85
CA THR A 177 -11.13 5.77 -19.95
C THR A 177 -10.52 5.63 -18.57
N LEU A 178 -10.11 4.43 -18.18
CA LEU A 178 -9.42 4.14 -16.91
C LEU A 178 -7.91 4.33 -17.09
N ARG A 179 -7.30 5.19 -16.27
CA ARG A 179 -5.87 5.53 -16.39
C ARG A 179 -4.95 4.63 -15.57
N THR A 180 -5.48 4.05 -14.50
CA THR A 180 -4.67 3.37 -13.47
C THR A 180 -5.24 2.02 -13.05
N THR A 181 -6.52 1.74 -13.33
CA THR A 181 -7.20 0.50 -12.91
C THR A 181 -7.82 -0.29 -14.08
N GLN A 182 -7.40 0.02 -15.30
CA GLN A 182 -7.87 -0.62 -16.54
C GLN A 182 -7.69 -2.14 -16.56
N ASP A 183 -6.66 -2.63 -15.87
CA ASP A 183 -6.27 -4.03 -15.80
C ASP A 183 -7.23 -4.80 -14.88
N TYR A 184 -7.44 -4.32 -13.66
CA TYR A 184 -8.36 -4.94 -12.71
C TYR A 184 -9.79 -4.96 -13.20
N ASP A 185 -10.26 -3.91 -13.89
CA ASP A 185 -11.55 -3.92 -14.56
C ASP A 185 -11.68 -5.11 -15.54
N LEU A 186 -10.68 -5.28 -16.41
CA LEU A 186 -10.65 -6.37 -17.37
C LEU A 186 -10.57 -7.73 -16.66
N TRP A 187 -9.70 -7.91 -15.67
CA TRP A 187 -9.58 -9.16 -14.92
C TRP A 187 -10.90 -9.59 -14.28
N PHE A 188 -11.65 -8.63 -13.73
CA PHE A 188 -12.94 -8.90 -13.11
C PHE A 188 -14.01 -9.30 -14.14
N ARG A 189 -14.03 -8.68 -15.33
CA ARG A 189 -14.90 -9.09 -16.45
C ARG A 189 -14.52 -10.45 -17.01
N LEU A 190 -13.22 -10.70 -17.21
CA LEU A 190 -12.72 -11.99 -17.69
C LEU A 190 -13.11 -13.12 -16.74
N ALA A 191 -13.00 -12.91 -15.43
CA ALA A 191 -13.31 -13.91 -14.42
C ALA A 191 -14.81 -14.28 -14.33
N GLU A 192 -15.71 -13.60 -15.05
CA GLU A 192 -17.11 -14.03 -15.20
C GLU A 192 -17.26 -15.20 -16.17
N ARG A 193 -16.29 -15.40 -17.08
CA ARG A 193 -16.36 -16.40 -18.16
C ARG A 193 -15.16 -17.34 -18.23
N TYR A 194 -14.01 -16.89 -17.73
CA TYR A 194 -12.75 -17.62 -17.77
C TYR A 194 -12.31 -18.01 -16.36
N GLN A 195 -11.75 -19.20 -16.24
CA GLN A 195 -11.14 -19.67 -15.00
C GLN A 195 -9.73 -19.11 -14.88
N PHE A 196 -9.36 -18.70 -13.67
CA PHE A 196 -8.00 -18.25 -13.38
C PHE A 196 -7.27 -19.35 -12.61
N VAL A 197 -6.19 -19.88 -13.20
CA VAL A 197 -5.39 -20.96 -12.63
C VAL A 197 -4.02 -20.43 -12.21
N HIS A 198 -3.67 -20.66 -10.95
CA HIS A 198 -2.40 -20.18 -10.37
C HIS A 198 -1.24 -21.13 -10.69
N ILE A 199 -0.10 -20.54 -11.06
CA ILE A 199 1.19 -21.21 -11.16
C ILE A 199 2.05 -20.72 -9.99
N PRO A 200 2.39 -21.57 -9.00
CA PRO A 200 3.13 -21.18 -7.80
C PRO A 200 4.63 -21.05 -8.05
N ARG A 201 5.00 -20.25 -9.06
CA ARG A 201 6.38 -19.95 -9.47
C ARG A 201 6.50 -18.46 -9.73
N THR A 202 7.61 -17.87 -9.33
CA THR A 202 7.94 -16.48 -9.66
C THR A 202 8.41 -16.44 -11.11
N LEU A 203 7.57 -15.96 -12.03
CA LEU A 203 7.88 -15.92 -13.47
C LEU A 203 8.01 -14.50 -14.03
N VAL A 204 7.77 -13.49 -13.19
CA VAL A 204 7.90 -12.08 -13.51
C VAL A 204 8.68 -11.39 -12.40
N LYS A 205 9.54 -10.44 -12.77
CA LYS A 205 10.19 -9.51 -11.84
C LYS A 205 9.70 -8.11 -12.16
N ALA A 206 8.86 -7.57 -11.29
CA ALA A 206 8.34 -6.23 -11.39
C ALA A 206 9.34 -5.23 -10.79
N ARG A 207 9.69 -4.20 -11.54
CA ARG A 207 10.56 -3.14 -11.02
C ARG A 207 9.75 -2.20 -10.12
N SER A 208 10.40 -1.48 -9.24
CA SER A 208 9.80 -0.41 -8.45
C SER A 208 10.66 0.85 -8.59
N HIS A 209 10.09 1.90 -9.18
CA HIS A 209 10.80 3.16 -9.38
C HIS A 209 9.87 4.38 -9.35
N PRO A 210 10.39 5.60 -9.12
CA PRO A 210 9.56 6.79 -8.90
C PRO A 210 8.72 7.24 -10.10
N ALA A 211 9.10 6.87 -11.32
CA ALA A 211 8.43 7.27 -12.55
C ALA A 211 7.26 6.35 -12.95
N GLN A 212 6.99 5.28 -12.19
CA GLN A 212 5.90 4.35 -12.46
C GLN A 212 4.54 5.05 -12.41
N GLY A 213 3.63 4.64 -13.30
CA GLY A 213 2.28 5.23 -13.37
C GLY A 213 1.51 5.14 -12.06
N SER A 214 1.67 4.04 -11.31
CA SER A 214 1.06 3.84 -9.99
C SER A 214 1.57 4.82 -8.93
N VAL A 215 2.80 5.31 -9.08
CA VAL A 215 3.42 6.32 -8.20
C VAL A 215 3.09 7.73 -8.68
N ALA A 216 3.29 8.01 -9.97
CA ALA A 216 3.09 9.32 -10.58
C ALA A 216 1.61 9.77 -10.57
N MET A 217 0.65 8.82 -10.60
CA MET A 217 -0.79 9.09 -10.62
C MET A 217 -1.51 8.61 -9.34
N ALA A 218 -0.80 8.48 -8.21
CA ALA A 218 -1.34 7.88 -6.98
C ALA A 218 -2.70 8.45 -6.52
N GLY A 219 -2.90 9.78 -6.65
CA GLY A 219 -4.17 10.43 -6.29
C GLY A 219 -5.34 9.99 -7.17
N LEU A 220 -5.13 9.90 -8.49
CA LEU A 220 -6.12 9.38 -9.44
C LEU A 220 -6.33 7.87 -9.22
N ALA A 221 -5.25 7.13 -8.97
CA ALA A 221 -5.31 5.70 -8.69
C ALA A 221 -6.17 5.38 -7.47
N LEU A 222 -6.06 6.16 -6.39
CA LEU A 222 -6.89 5.99 -5.21
C LEU A 222 -8.38 6.27 -5.49
N GLN A 223 -8.68 7.22 -6.37
CA GLN A 223 -10.07 7.53 -6.75
C GLN A 223 -10.66 6.43 -7.63
N GLU A 224 -9.97 6.04 -8.70
CA GLU A 224 -10.38 4.98 -9.62
C GLU A 224 -10.54 3.65 -8.88
N ILE A 225 -9.59 3.27 -8.02
CA ILE A 225 -9.67 1.99 -7.30
C ILE A 225 -10.81 1.92 -6.29
N ASN A 226 -11.15 3.04 -5.63
CA ASN A 226 -12.32 3.10 -4.76
C ASN A 226 -13.62 2.93 -5.55
N ALA A 227 -13.72 3.57 -6.72
CA ALA A 227 -14.88 3.42 -7.59
C ALA A 227 -14.99 1.98 -8.12
N LEU A 228 -13.87 1.42 -8.58
CA LEU A 228 -13.78 0.06 -9.11
C LEU A 228 -14.15 -0.99 -8.06
N LEU A 229 -13.55 -0.94 -6.86
CA LEU A 229 -13.86 -1.89 -5.78
C LEU A 229 -15.28 -1.72 -5.25
N THR A 230 -15.85 -0.51 -5.33
CA THR A 230 -17.27 -0.29 -5.07
C THR A 230 -18.15 -1.01 -6.09
N HIS A 231 -17.78 -0.94 -7.37
CA HIS A 231 -18.47 -1.66 -8.43
C HIS A 231 -18.34 -3.18 -8.22
N PHE A 232 -17.14 -3.70 -8.04
CA PHE A 232 -16.90 -5.14 -7.81
C PHE A 232 -17.73 -5.67 -6.66
N THR A 233 -17.70 -4.99 -5.51
CA THR A 233 -18.47 -5.37 -4.33
C THR A 233 -19.96 -5.54 -4.67
N LYS A 234 -20.54 -4.64 -5.48
CA LYS A 234 -21.96 -4.71 -5.85
C LYS A 234 -22.27 -5.79 -6.90
N SER A 235 -21.27 -6.18 -7.70
CA SER A 235 -21.41 -7.09 -8.83
C SER A 235 -21.16 -8.56 -8.47
N LEU A 236 -20.67 -8.85 -7.27
CA LEU A 236 -20.48 -10.23 -6.79
C LEU A 236 -21.83 -10.94 -6.62
N SER A 237 -21.90 -12.17 -7.14
CA SER A 237 -23.02 -13.08 -6.99
C SER A 237 -23.12 -13.65 -5.58
N VAL A 238 -24.27 -14.27 -5.29
CA VAL A 238 -24.51 -14.95 -4.01
C VAL A 238 -23.52 -16.10 -3.78
N ASP A 239 -23.16 -16.83 -4.84
CA ASP A 239 -22.27 -17.99 -4.73
C ASP A 239 -20.83 -17.56 -4.45
N GLU A 240 -20.35 -16.50 -5.11
CA GLU A 240 -19.03 -15.90 -4.84
C GLU A 240 -18.94 -15.34 -3.41
N LEU A 241 -20.02 -14.72 -2.93
CA LEU A 241 -20.08 -14.16 -1.58
C LEU A 241 -20.20 -15.24 -0.50
N SER A 242 -20.97 -16.30 -0.74
CA SER A 242 -21.16 -17.39 0.23
C SER A 242 -20.07 -18.46 0.18
N GLY A 243 -19.29 -18.48 -0.90
CA GLY A 243 -18.24 -19.44 -1.16
C GLY A 243 -18.73 -20.88 -1.14
N ASN A 244 -19.80 -21.19 -1.88
CA ASN A 244 -20.50 -22.47 -1.85
C ASN A 244 -21.02 -22.82 -0.44
N ALA A 245 -21.72 -21.87 0.19
CA ALA A 245 -22.29 -21.99 1.53
C ALA A 245 -21.28 -22.20 2.68
N ARG A 246 -19.99 -21.95 2.46
CA ARG A 246 -18.97 -21.95 3.53
C ARG A 246 -19.13 -20.77 4.50
N ARG A 247 -19.74 -19.68 4.03
CA ARG A 247 -20.07 -18.49 4.83
C ARG A 247 -21.41 -17.91 4.40
N SER A 248 -21.98 -17.08 5.26
CA SER A 248 -23.14 -16.26 4.91
C SER A 248 -22.75 -15.14 3.93
N ILE A 249 -23.71 -14.67 3.13
CA ILE A 249 -23.54 -13.52 2.23
C ILE A 249 -23.11 -12.29 3.05
N ALA A 250 -23.71 -12.12 4.22
CA ALA A 250 -23.39 -11.03 5.13
C ALA A 250 -21.94 -11.08 5.63
N GLU A 251 -21.41 -12.28 5.91
CA GLU A 251 -20.00 -12.46 6.28
C GLU A 251 -19.07 -12.18 5.11
N GLY A 252 -19.41 -12.63 3.89
CA GLY A 252 -18.63 -12.31 2.68
C GLY A 252 -18.46 -10.81 2.48
N TYR A 253 -19.55 -10.04 2.60
CA TYR A 253 -19.49 -8.57 2.55
C TYR A 253 -18.75 -7.94 3.73
N ALA A 254 -18.86 -8.50 4.94
CA ALA A 254 -18.15 -7.99 6.09
C ALA A 254 -16.63 -8.16 5.94
N GLU A 255 -16.17 -9.29 5.39
CA GLU A 255 -14.77 -9.55 5.08
C GLU A 255 -14.23 -8.57 4.03
N ILE A 256 -14.99 -8.31 2.96
CA ILE A 256 -14.67 -7.25 1.99
C ILE A 256 -14.56 -5.90 2.70
N ALA A 257 -15.54 -5.54 3.54
CA ALA A 257 -15.51 -4.26 4.26
C ALA A 257 -14.29 -4.10 5.18
N ILE A 258 -13.88 -5.17 5.88
CA ILE A 258 -12.70 -5.19 6.75
C ILE A 258 -11.44 -4.97 5.90
N SER A 259 -11.27 -5.76 4.85
CA SER A 259 -10.09 -5.66 3.98
C SER A 259 -9.96 -4.28 3.36
N LEU A 260 -11.05 -3.78 2.75
CA LEU A 260 -11.06 -2.46 2.13
C LEU A 260 -10.77 -1.34 3.15
N THR A 261 -11.25 -1.48 4.39
CA THR A 261 -10.95 -0.52 5.46
C THR A 261 -9.46 -0.54 5.83
N MET A 262 -8.87 -1.74 5.97
CA MET A 262 -7.45 -1.90 6.30
C MET A 262 -6.52 -1.39 5.20
N ARG A 263 -7.00 -1.36 3.96
CA ARG A 263 -6.26 -0.93 2.76
C ARG A 263 -6.59 0.52 2.32
N GLY A 264 -7.29 1.30 3.17
CA GLY A 264 -7.58 2.72 2.89
C GLY A 264 -8.72 3.01 1.89
N PHE A 265 -9.44 2.00 1.40
CA PHE A 265 -10.51 2.13 0.41
C PHE A 265 -11.88 2.38 1.07
N PHE A 266 -12.00 3.51 1.78
CA PHE A 266 -13.13 3.76 2.67
C PHE A 266 -14.49 3.88 1.99
N ASP A 267 -14.56 4.40 0.76
CA ASP A 267 -15.84 4.54 0.06
C ASP A 267 -16.40 3.17 -0.33
N ALA A 268 -15.54 2.30 -0.86
CA ALA A 268 -15.87 0.92 -1.16
C ALA A 268 -16.19 0.14 0.12
N ALA A 269 -15.41 0.31 1.19
CA ALA A 269 -15.66 -0.30 2.49
C ALA A 269 -17.02 0.09 3.09
N LYS A 270 -17.42 1.35 2.94
CA LYS A 270 -18.73 1.85 3.37
C LYS A 270 -19.88 1.17 2.62
N VAL A 271 -19.71 0.92 1.33
CA VAL A 271 -20.69 0.18 0.51
C VAL A 271 -20.75 -1.29 0.93
N ALA A 272 -19.61 -1.96 1.06
CA ALA A 272 -19.54 -3.34 1.53
C ALA A 272 -20.20 -3.51 2.92
N THR A 273 -19.95 -2.56 3.83
CA THR A 273 -20.59 -2.54 5.15
C THR A 273 -22.11 -2.44 5.05
N LYS A 274 -22.64 -1.54 4.20
CA LYS A 274 -24.10 -1.43 3.98
C LYS A 274 -24.68 -2.75 3.50
N LEU A 275 -24.03 -3.36 2.52
CA LEU A 275 -24.46 -4.62 1.92
C LEU A 275 -24.44 -5.77 2.93
N ALA A 276 -23.43 -5.83 3.79
CA ALA A 276 -23.37 -6.80 4.89
C ALA A 276 -24.59 -6.70 5.82
N PHE A 277 -25.02 -5.49 6.19
CA PHE A 277 -26.19 -5.31 7.06
C PHE A 277 -27.54 -5.51 6.38
N SER A 278 -27.59 -5.39 5.05
CA SER A 278 -28.80 -5.56 4.24
C SER A 278 -28.93 -6.94 3.59
N ALA A 279 -27.96 -7.84 3.77
CA ALA A 279 -27.97 -9.17 3.17
C ALA A 279 -29.18 -9.99 3.63
N ARG A 280 -29.78 -10.75 2.69
CA ARG A 280 -31.10 -11.39 2.85
C ARG A 280 -31.12 -12.55 3.86
N ASP A 281 -29.97 -13.15 4.10
CA ASP A 281 -29.73 -14.21 5.08
C ASP A 281 -29.60 -13.69 6.52
N VAL A 282 -29.56 -12.37 6.72
CA VAL A 282 -29.62 -11.71 8.02
C VAL A 282 -31.08 -11.68 8.52
N LYS A 283 -31.62 -12.85 8.92
CA LYS A 283 -33.02 -12.99 9.39
C LYS A 283 -33.24 -12.76 10.89
N ALA A 284 -32.20 -12.68 11.73
CA ALA A 284 -32.34 -12.53 13.19
C ALA A 284 -31.51 -11.37 13.79
N ARG A 285 -31.95 -10.84 14.95
CA ARG A 285 -31.17 -9.87 15.75
C ARG A 285 -29.77 -10.39 16.12
N GLY A 286 -29.58 -11.70 16.24
CA GLY A 286 -28.28 -12.34 16.51
C GLY A 286 -27.27 -12.26 15.36
N SER A 287 -27.72 -12.32 14.11
CA SER A 287 -26.85 -12.28 12.93
C SER A 287 -26.25 -10.89 12.72
N LYS A 288 -27.02 -9.82 12.98
CA LYS A 288 -26.50 -8.43 12.94
C LYS A 288 -25.45 -8.18 14.01
N ALA A 289 -25.59 -8.76 15.19
CA ALA A 289 -24.61 -8.68 16.26
C ALA A 289 -23.31 -9.41 15.92
N ALA A 290 -23.37 -10.58 15.28
CA ALA A 290 -22.19 -11.31 14.83
C ALA A 290 -21.38 -10.56 13.76
N ILE A 291 -22.06 -9.95 12.79
CA ILE A 291 -21.42 -9.05 11.78
C ILE A 291 -20.76 -7.87 12.49
N LEU A 292 -21.47 -7.26 13.44
CA LEU A 292 -20.96 -6.17 14.25
C LEU A 292 -19.71 -6.58 15.05
N ILE A 293 -19.70 -7.78 15.62
CA ILE A 293 -18.57 -8.34 16.37
C ILE A 293 -17.40 -8.65 15.45
N ARG A 294 -17.61 -9.17 14.24
CA ARG A 294 -16.55 -9.37 13.23
C ARG A 294 -15.95 -8.05 12.77
N LEU A 295 -16.81 -7.12 12.33
CA LEU A 295 -16.41 -5.74 12.00
C LEU A 295 -15.79 -5.03 13.21
N ALA A 296 -16.12 -5.43 14.45
CA ALA A 296 -15.54 -4.86 15.66
C ALA A 296 -14.23 -5.53 16.12
N GLY A 297 -14.07 -6.81 15.82
CA GLY A 297 -13.02 -7.67 16.36
C GLY A 297 -11.81 -7.75 15.46
N SER A 298 -12.01 -7.63 14.14
CA SER A 298 -10.94 -7.64 13.12
C SER A 298 -10.40 -6.25 12.79
N LEU A 299 -11.07 -5.21 13.29
CA LEU A 299 -10.71 -3.82 13.09
C LEU A 299 -10.26 -3.24 14.42
N SER A 300 -9.15 -2.49 14.44
CA SER A 300 -8.76 -1.77 15.66
C SER A 300 -9.93 -0.96 16.19
N ILE A 301 -10.03 -0.80 17.51
CA ILE A 301 -11.17 -0.16 18.20
C ILE A 301 -11.63 1.14 17.50
N PHE A 302 -10.71 1.92 16.94
CA PHE A 302 -10.96 3.12 16.12
C PHE A 302 -11.90 2.89 14.92
N HIS A 303 -11.61 1.88 14.10
CA HIS A 303 -12.35 1.52 12.89
C HIS A 303 -13.76 0.98 13.21
N VAL A 304 -13.91 0.20 14.29
CA VAL A 304 -15.20 -0.28 14.83
C VAL A 304 -16.15 0.87 15.11
N LYS A 305 -15.64 1.93 15.73
CA LYS A 305 -16.45 3.07 16.19
C LYS A 305 -16.79 4.02 15.04
N ARG A 306 -15.98 4.05 13.98
CA ARG A 306 -16.28 4.75 12.72
C ARG A 306 -17.36 4.01 11.91
N VAL A 307 -17.26 2.69 11.78
CA VAL A 307 -18.32 1.82 11.21
C VAL A 307 -19.63 1.96 11.98
N ALA A 308 -19.58 1.93 13.32
CA ALA A 308 -20.74 2.12 14.18
C ALA A 308 -21.40 3.51 14.05
N ARG A 309 -20.60 4.58 13.85
CA ARG A 309 -21.10 5.95 13.64
C ARG A 309 -21.79 6.14 12.29
N MET A 310 -21.36 5.40 11.26
CA MET A 310 -21.95 5.49 9.92
C MET A 310 -23.32 4.82 9.81
N PHE A 311 -23.66 3.84 10.67
CA PHE A 311 -24.79 2.93 10.40
C PHE A 311 -25.75 2.65 11.56
N LEU A 312 -25.46 3.05 12.80
CA LEU A 312 -26.32 2.72 13.94
C LEU A 312 -27.12 3.93 14.44
N SER A 313 -28.44 3.74 14.57
CA SER A 313 -29.29 4.64 15.36
C SER A 313 -28.75 4.78 16.79
N LYS A 314 -29.16 5.82 17.53
CA LYS A 314 -28.75 6.01 18.95
C LYS A 314 -28.93 4.72 19.78
N ARG A 315 -29.98 3.94 19.47
CA ARG A 315 -30.32 2.63 20.07
C ARG A 315 -29.41 1.49 19.61
N GLY A 316 -29.05 1.43 18.32
CA GLY A 316 -28.09 0.45 17.78
C GLY A 316 -26.67 0.64 18.32
N ARG A 317 -26.27 1.90 18.58
CA ARG A 317 -25.00 2.26 19.24
C ARG A 317 -24.92 1.75 20.67
N LEU A 318 -26.06 1.70 21.37
CA LEU A 318 -26.19 1.17 22.73
C LEU A 318 -26.14 -0.37 22.76
N MET A 319 -26.76 -1.04 21.79
CA MET A 319 -26.71 -2.50 21.63
C MET A 319 -25.30 -3.01 21.31
N LEU A 320 -24.56 -2.31 20.42
CA LEU A 320 -23.14 -2.62 20.13
C LEU A 320 -22.26 -2.49 21.38
N LYS A 321 -22.57 -1.50 22.23
CA LYS A 321 -21.93 -1.31 23.54
C LYS A 321 -22.18 -2.45 24.54
N ALA A 322 -23.26 -3.21 24.34
CA ALA A 322 -23.66 -4.34 25.19
C ALA A 322 -23.19 -5.71 24.66
N LEU A 323 -22.99 -5.82 23.34
CA LEU A 323 -22.57 -7.05 22.63
C LEU A 323 -21.06 -7.17 22.43
N VAL A 324 -20.34 -6.05 22.42
CA VAL A 324 -18.89 -6.06 22.66
C VAL A 324 -18.73 -6.43 24.14
N PRO A 325 -18.11 -7.55 24.50
CA PRO A 325 -18.01 -7.94 25.89
C PRO A 325 -17.29 -6.84 26.65
N ASN A 326 -18.02 -6.14 27.52
CA ASN A 326 -17.42 -5.61 28.73
C ASN A 326 -16.92 -6.84 29.48
N ARG A 327 -15.66 -7.23 29.25
CA ARG A 327 -14.91 -7.85 30.33
C ARG A 327 -14.86 -6.79 31.44
N LYS A 328 -15.89 -6.80 32.28
CA LYS A 328 -15.77 -6.31 33.64
C LYS A 328 -14.72 -7.22 34.27
N PHE A 329 -13.49 -6.75 34.35
CA PHE A 329 -12.56 -7.25 35.35
C PHE A 329 -13.17 -6.88 36.71
N SER A 330 -13.95 -7.79 37.26
CA SER A 330 -14.44 -7.70 38.63
C SER A 330 -13.44 -8.41 39.54
N SER A 331 -12.51 -7.64 40.08
CA SER A 331 -12.05 -7.72 41.47
C SER A 331 -10.83 -6.81 41.60
N ARG A 332 -10.79 -6.05 42.68
CA ARG A 332 -9.80 -5.01 42.98
C ARG A 332 -8.37 -5.53 43.21
N GLU A 333 -8.07 -6.77 42.85
CA GLU A 333 -6.75 -7.41 43.04
C GLU A 333 -5.99 -7.69 41.73
N THR A 334 -6.60 -7.52 40.55
CA THR A 334 -5.92 -7.78 39.26
C THR A 334 -5.66 -6.52 38.42
N VAL A 335 -5.96 -5.33 38.95
CA VAL A 335 -5.64 -4.05 38.29
C VAL A 335 -4.14 -3.72 38.39
N ALA A 336 -3.40 -4.38 39.28
CA ALA A 336 -1.95 -4.25 39.38
C ALA A 336 -1.18 -5.11 38.35
N THR A 337 -1.84 -6.03 37.63
CA THR A 337 -1.16 -7.07 36.82
C THR A 337 -1.41 -7.01 35.31
N SER A 338 -2.16 -6.04 34.77
CA SER A 338 -2.37 -5.89 33.31
C SER A 338 -1.74 -4.63 32.67
N LEU A 339 -0.95 -3.87 33.42
CA LEU A 339 -0.09 -2.77 32.94
C LEU A 339 1.23 -3.26 32.29
N GLY A 340 1.31 -4.54 31.90
CA GLY A 340 2.58 -5.23 31.62
C GLY A 340 2.89 -5.62 30.17
N HIS A 341 2.13 -5.21 29.15
CA HIS A 341 2.57 -5.40 27.76
C HIS A 341 3.19 -4.09 27.26
N GLY A 342 4.52 -3.97 27.38
CA GLY A 342 5.27 -2.73 27.11
C GLY A 342 5.17 -2.21 25.67
N LEU A 343 5.46 -0.92 25.46
CA LEU A 343 5.47 -0.25 24.15
C LEU A 343 6.24 -1.04 23.07
N LYS A 344 7.34 -1.71 23.47
CA LYS A 344 8.12 -2.62 22.60
C LYS A 344 7.24 -3.68 21.95
N HIS A 345 6.53 -4.48 22.75
CA HIS A 345 5.64 -5.53 22.25
C HIS A 345 4.57 -4.96 21.32
N ARG A 346 3.99 -3.80 21.69
CA ARG A 346 2.96 -3.14 20.88
C ARG A 346 3.46 -2.77 19.50
N PHE A 347 4.65 -2.16 19.38
CA PHE A 347 5.17 -1.71 18.09
C PHE A 347 5.85 -2.81 17.27
N SER A 348 6.44 -3.82 17.92
CA SER A 348 6.92 -5.02 17.23
C SER A 348 5.77 -5.77 16.53
N GLU A 349 4.63 -5.96 17.20
CA GLU A 349 3.48 -6.64 16.60
C GLU A 349 2.92 -5.91 15.37
N ILE A 350 2.93 -4.56 15.38
CA ILE A 350 2.51 -3.73 14.24
C ILE A 350 3.41 -3.97 13.04
N TYR A 351 4.72 -3.96 13.28
CA TYR A 351 5.72 -4.14 12.25
C TYR A 351 5.70 -5.56 11.67
N ASP A 352 5.62 -6.57 12.53
CA ASP A 352 5.62 -7.99 12.12
C ASP A 352 4.40 -8.33 11.27
N LYS A 353 3.23 -7.83 11.68
CA LYS A 353 1.94 -8.08 11.00
C LYS A 353 1.62 -7.08 9.89
N ASN A 354 2.52 -6.13 9.59
CA ASN A 354 2.31 -5.01 8.67
C ASN A 354 0.94 -4.32 8.87
N ILE A 355 0.56 -4.04 10.13
CA ILE A 355 -0.78 -3.53 10.47
C ILE A 355 -1.04 -2.16 9.85
N PHE A 356 0.02 -1.38 9.58
CA PHE A 356 -0.07 -0.09 8.89
C PHE A 356 -0.33 -0.20 7.38
N GLY A 357 -0.26 -1.41 6.80
CA GLY A 357 -0.77 -1.70 5.46
C GLY A 357 0.00 -1.09 4.30
N GLY A 358 1.17 -0.48 4.53
CA GLY A 358 1.96 0.12 3.47
C GLY A 358 2.53 -0.94 2.51
N ARG A 359 2.53 -0.59 1.22
CA ARG A 359 3.02 -1.45 0.13
C ARG A 359 4.53 -1.36 -0.06
N LEU A 360 5.10 -0.16 0.13
CA LEU A 360 6.52 0.15 -0.04
C LEU A 360 7.24 0.38 1.30
N SER A 361 6.55 1.01 2.26
CA SER A 361 7.02 1.20 3.63
C SER A 361 6.16 0.42 4.64
N ARG A 362 6.80 -0.31 5.56
CA ARG A 362 6.11 -0.95 6.69
C ARG A 362 5.70 0.05 7.77
N SER A 363 6.19 1.29 7.69
CA SER A 363 5.78 2.42 8.53
C SER A 363 4.46 3.09 8.05
N GLY A 364 3.81 2.52 7.02
CA GLY A 364 2.47 2.94 6.55
C GLY A 364 2.50 3.96 5.42
N GLU A 365 1.34 4.19 4.79
CA GLU A 365 1.17 5.04 3.59
C GLU A 365 1.66 6.48 3.77
N GLY A 366 1.59 7.03 4.98
CA GLY A 366 2.11 8.37 5.31
C GLY A 366 3.64 8.48 5.21
N SER A 367 4.35 7.36 5.04
CA SER A 367 5.80 7.27 4.83
C SER A 367 6.18 7.01 3.37
N ASP A 368 5.21 6.97 2.45
CA ASP A 368 5.48 6.81 1.02
C ASP A 368 6.09 8.09 0.41
N LEU A 369 6.82 7.94 -0.69
CA LEU A 369 7.54 9.05 -1.33
C LEU A 369 6.63 10.19 -1.83
N VAL A 370 5.38 9.85 -2.17
CA VAL A 370 4.37 10.83 -2.61
C VAL A 370 3.92 11.68 -1.43
N GLN A 371 3.56 11.07 -0.29
CA GLN A 371 3.10 11.80 0.90
C GLN A 371 4.22 12.61 1.54
N THR A 372 5.48 12.22 1.34
CA THR A 372 6.64 12.88 1.92
C THR A 372 7.32 13.87 0.95
N ALA A 373 6.80 14.06 -0.26
CA ALA A 373 7.43 14.88 -1.29
C ALA A 373 7.68 16.33 -0.85
N ALA A 374 6.71 16.96 -0.18
CA ALA A 374 6.82 18.34 0.30
C ALA A 374 7.91 18.47 1.37
N ILE A 375 7.89 17.58 2.36
CA ILE A 375 8.85 17.62 3.48
C ILE A 375 10.26 17.21 3.04
N ARG A 376 10.41 16.30 2.08
CA ARG A 376 11.71 15.93 1.49
C ARG A 376 12.41 17.10 0.80
N ARG A 377 11.64 18.05 0.24
CA ARG A 377 12.19 19.28 -0.34
C ARG A 377 12.52 20.33 0.72
N GLN A 378 11.69 20.45 1.75
CA GLN A 378 11.75 21.55 2.70
C GLN A 378 12.65 21.28 3.92
N ILE A 379 12.76 20.04 4.38
CA ILE A 379 13.62 19.68 5.53
C ILE A 379 15.10 19.99 5.25
N PRO A 380 15.71 19.61 4.10
CA PRO A 380 17.09 19.98 3.80
C PRO A 380 17.36 21.49 3.83
N GLN A 381 16.41 22.28 3.31
CA GLN A 381 16.51 23.73 3.32
C GLN A 381 16.50 24.26 4.76
N LEU A 382 15.63 23.71 5.62
CA LEU A 382 15.57 24.07 7.03
C LEU A 382 16.84 23.67 7.79
N VAL A 383 17.36 22.47 7.53
CA VAL A 383 18.60 21.97 8.12
C VAL A 383 19.77 22.90 7.77
N THR A 384 19.85 23.33 6.51
CA THR A 384 20.86 24.28 6.04
C THR A 384 20.69 25.66 6.69
N GLU A 385 19.46 26.19 6.73
CA GLU A 385 19.13 27.49 7.32
C GLU A 385 19.51 27.56 8.81
N LEU A 386 19.30 26.47 9.55
CA LEU A 386 19.60 26.39 10.98
C LEU A 386 21.06 26.01 11.28
N GLY A 387 21.85 25.65 10.28
CA GLY A 387 23.22 25.14 10.46
C GLY A 387 23.26 23.85 11.28
N VAL A 388 22.31 22.94 11.07
CA VAL A 388 22.21 21.67 11.80
C VAL A 388 23.28 20.70 11.29
N GLU A 389 24.16 20.24 12.18
CA GLU A 389 25.20 19.26 11.84
C GLU A 389 24.88 17.86 12.36
N THR A 390 24.12 17.76 13.45
CA THR A 390 23.72 16.50 14.09
C THR A 390 22.20 16.36 14.15
N PHE A 391 21.68 15.23 13.66
CA PHE A 391 20.26 14.98 13.44
C PHE A 391 19.82 13.67 14.08
N LEU A 392 18.81 13.73 14.96
CA LEU A 392 18.18 12.55 15.56
C LEU A 392 16.79 12.35 14.96
N ASP A 393 16.55 11.21 14.30
CA ASP A 393 15.22 10.78 13.84
C ASP A 393 14.60 9.79 14.84
N ALA A 394 13.54 10.23 15.52
CA ALA A 394 12.97 9.58 16.70
C ALA A 394 11.42 9.60 16.68
N PRO A 395 10.74 8.53 16.21
CA PRO A 395 11.28 7.27 15.72
C PRO A 395 11.59 7.31 14.21
N CYS A 396 12.60 6.54 13.78
CA CYS A 396 13.05 6.54 12.39
C CYS A 396 12.28 5.61 11.45
N GLY A 397 11.50 4.66 11.99
CA GLY A 397 10.80 3.67 11.16
C GLY A 397 11.75 2.90 10.24
N ASP A 398 11.25 2.43 9.11
CA ASP A 398 12.03 1.64 8.14
C ASP A 398 13.01 2.48 7.28
N TRP A 399 13.16 3.77 7.61
CA TRP A 399 14.02 4.71 6.91
C TRP A 399 13.74 4.84 5.40
N TYR A 400 12.55 4.44 4.96
CA TYR A 400 12.22 4.31 3.54
C TYR A 400 12.31 5.65 2.80
N TRP A 401 11.54 6.68 3.19
CA TRP A 401 11.59 7.97 2.49
C TRP A 401 12.76 8.85 2.91
N MET A 402 13.25 8.69 4.15
CA MET A 402 14.32 9.52 4.70
C MET A 402 15.65 9.30 3.96
N GLN A 403 15.92 8.07 3.47
CA GLN A 403 17.08 7.80 2.62
C GLN A 403 17.10 8.60 1.31
N HIS A 404 15.93 9.06 0.85
CA HIS A 404 15.77 9.90 -0.34
C HIS A 404 15.73 11.40 -0.01
N THR A 405 16.21 11.78 1.17
CA THR A 405 16.29 13.16 1.65
C THR A 405 17.76 13.53 1.82
N ALA A 406 18.25 14.43 0.97
CA ALA A 406 19.62 14.92 1.05
C ALA A 406 19.76 15.91 2.22
N LEU A 407 19.81 15.40 3.46
CA LEU A 407 19.83 16.23 4.67
C LEU A 407 21.08 17.10 4.77
N GLY A 408 22.25 16.61 4.29
CA GLY A 408 23.51 17.37 4.35
C GLY A 408 24.11 17.51 5.75
N VAL A 409 23.67 16.69 6.71
CA VAL A 409 24.17 16.70 8.09
C VAL A 409 25.45 15.87 8.22
N LYS A 410 26.31 16.22 9.19
CA LYS A 410 27.54 15.45 9.48
C LYS A 410 27.22 14.11 10.13
N GLN A 411 26.21 14.08 11.00
CA GLN A 411 25.79 12.86 11.68
C GLN A 411 24.28 12.73 11.70
N TYR A 412 23.80 11.61 11.17
CA TYR A 412 22.44 11.12 11.30
C TYR A 412 22.38 9.96 12.30
N THR A 413 21.41 10.00 13.22
CA THR A 413 21.09 8.91 14.14
C THR A 413 19.60 8.58 14.05
N GLY A 414 19.25 7.39 13.59
CA GLY A 414 17.90 6.86 13.64
C GLY A 414 17.68 6.00 14.89
N VAL A 415 16.59 6.21 15.60
CA VAL A 415 16.21 5.38 16.74
C VAL A 415 14.78 4.85 16.61
N ASP A 416 14.55 3.63 17.07
CA ASP A 416 13.22 3.02 17.09
C ASP A 416 13.15 1.99 18.21
N ILE A 417 11.94 1.71 18.68
CA ILE A 417 11.67 0.68 19.69
C ILE A 417 11.53 -0.72 19.07
N VAL A 418 11.42 -0.82 17.74
CA VAL A 418 11.36 -2.09 17.01
C VAL A 418 12.78 -2.57 16.65
N GLU A 419 13.29 -3.49 17.45
CA GLU A 419 14.67 -4.01 17.37
C GLU A 419 15.00 -4.63 16.00
N ALA A 420 14.14 -5.51 15.47
CA ALA A 420 14.34 -6.14 14.16
C ALA A 420 14.41 -5.12 13.00
N LEU A 421 13.67 -4.02 13.10
CA LEU A 421 13.70 -2.93 12.12
C LEU A 421 15.00 -2.13 12.23
N ILE A 422 15.49 -1.88 13.44
CA ILE A 422 16.80 -1.23 13.65
C ILE A 422 17.95 -2.10 13.15
N GLU A 423 17.92 -3.41 13.41
CA GLU A 423 18.93 -4.34 12.91
C GLU A 423 18.97 -4.32 11.38
N LYS A 424 17.79 -4.36 10.74
CA LYS A 424 17.66 -4.24 9.28
C LYS A 424 18.21 -2.91 8.77
N ASN A 425 17.83 -1.78 9.38
CA ASN A 425 18.31 -0.47 8.94
C ASN A 425 19.83 -0.34 9.12
N ARG A 426 20.37 -0.84 10.24
CA ARG A 426 21.82 -0.84 10.49
C ARG A 426 22.56 -1.64 9.42
N SER A 427 22.06 -2.82 9.07
CA SER A 427 22.67 -3.68 8.05
C SER A 427 22.59 -3.07 6.66
N ASN A 428 21.46 -2.46 6.30
CA ASN A 428 21.20 -2.01 4.94
C ASN A 428 21.77 -0.61 4.66
N PHE A 429 21.85 0.23 5.68
CA PHE A 429 22.02 1.67 5.50
C PHE A 429 23.06 2.31 6.44
N GLY A 430 23.57 1.56 7.43
CA GLY A 430 24.54 2.07 8.39
C GLY A 430 25.89 2.37 7.73
N ASN A 431 26.48 3.53 8.06
CA ASN A 431 27.83 3.92 7.66
C ASN A 431 28.42 4.92 8.67
N GLU A 432 29.58 5.52 8.36
CA GLU A 432 30.29 6.46 9.25
C GLU A 432 29.43 7.66 9.66
N THR A 433 28.56 8.14 8.78
CA THR A 433 27.72 9.33 8.98
C THR A 433 26.26 9.00 9.34
N THR A 434 25.83 7.75 9.17
CA THR A 434 24.45 7.31 9.38
C THR A 434 24.42 6.10 10.32
N SER A 435 23.83 6.25 11.49
CA SER A 435 23.74 5.16 12.49
C SER A 435 22.30 4.86 12.90
N PHE A 436 22.04 3.59 13.24
CA PHE A 436 20.73 3.13 13.72
C PHE A 436 20.88 2.35 15.03
N ARG A 437 20.10 2.72 16.04
CA ARG A 437 20.13 2.07 17.35
C ARG A 437 18.75 1.95 17.98
N TYR A 438 18.58 0.87 18.74
CA TYR A 438 17.37 0.66 19.52
C TYR A 438 17.27 1.75 20.59
N ALA A 439 16.10 2.34 20.76
CA ALA A 439 15.80 3.18 21.92
C ALA A 439 14.30 3.18 22.23
N ASN A 440 13.97 2.98 23.50
CA ASN A 440 12.66 3.33 24.03
C ASN A 440 12.63 4.82 24.40
N LEU A 441 11.97 5.63 23.57
CA LEU A 441 11.90 7.08 23.74
C LEU A 441 11.29 7.53 25.08
N THR A 442 10.57 6.66 25.80
CA THR A 442 10.00 6.99 27.12
C THR A 442 10.97 6.83 28.28
N THR A 443 12.08 6.11 28.11
CA THR A 443 12.97 5.71 29.20
C THR A 443 14.46 5.87 28.91
N ASP A 444 14.87 5.65 27.66
CA ASP A 444 16.28 5.51 27.31
C ASP A 444 16.89 6.88 27.02
N ALA A 445 18.12 7.11 27.47
CA ALA A 445 18.81 8.38 27.25
C ALA A 445 19.08 8.61 25.75
N LEU A 446 18.76 9.82 25.28
CA LEU A 446 18.93 10.24 23.89
C LEU A 446 20.21 11.09 23.73
N PRO A 447 20.85 11.06 22.55
CA PRO A 447 22.07 11.82 22.33
C PRO A 447 21.74 13.31 22.24
N LYS A 448 22.68 14.15 22.68
CA LYS A 448 22.60 15.59 22.42
C LYS A 448 22.84 15.84 20.92
N VAL A 449 21.88 16.48 20.26
CA VAL A 449 21.96 16.84 18.84
C VAL A 449 21.46 18.27 18.60
N ASP A 450 21.71 18.80 17.41
CA ASP A 450 21.20 20.11 17.01
C ASP A 450 19.69 20.06 16.75
N LEU A 451 19.21 18.99 16.10
CA LEU A 451 17.80 18.84 15.75
C LEU A 451 17.29 17.43 16.05
N ILE A 452 16.25 17.35 16.87
CA ILE A 452 15.40 16.16 16.99
C ILE A 452 14.25 16.28 16.00
N PHE A 453 14.12 15.30 15.12
CA PHE A 453 13.00 15.12 14.23
C PHE A 453 12.11 14.00 14.77
N SER A 454 10.82 14.30 14.98
CA SER A 454 9.85 13.35 15.52
C SER A 454 8.54 13.48 14.76
N ARG A 455 8.49 12.88 13.56
CA ARG A 455 7.28 12.87 12.73
C ARG A 455 6.38 11.69 13.09
N ASP A 456 5.08 11.97 13.17
CA ASP A 456 4.02 10.99 13.42
C ASP A 456 4.26 10.08 14.65
N CYS A 457 5.10 10.46 15.60
CA CYS A 457 5.34 9.69 16.83
C CYS A 457 4.22 9.90 17.87
N LEU A 458 4.09 11.16 18.31
CA LEU A 458 3.28 11.52 19.48
C LEU A 458 1.79 11.27 19.24
N VAL A 459 1.36 11.33 17.98
CA VAL A 459 -0.01 11.03 17.52
C VAL A 459 -0.43 9.58 17.81
N HIS A 460 0.52 8.64 17.97
CA HIS A 460 0.27 7.23 18.30
C HIS A 460 0.32 6.89 19.80
N LEU A 461 0.61 7.85 20.68
CA LEU A 461 0.93 7.59 22.09
C LEU A 461 -0.06 8.25 23.05
N SER A 462 -0.23 7.74 24.27
CA SER A 462 -1.05 8.44 25.28
C SER A 462 -0.46 9.82 25.58
N PHE A 463 -1.23 10.73 26.20
CA PHE A 463 -0.69 12.00 26.67
C PHE A 463 0.47 11.80 27.64
N ASP A 464 0.38 10.80 28.51
CA ASP A 464 1.44 10.53 29.49
C ASP A 464 2.71 10.02 28.79
N ASP A 465 2.57 9.11 27.82
CA ASP A 465 3.71 8.64 27.01
C ASP A 465 4.30 9.77 26.16
N ALA A 466 3.45 10.58 25.51
CA ALA A 466 3.91 11.70 24.71
C ALA A 466 4.64 12.75 25.57
N LYS A 467 4.11 13.08 26.75
CA LYS A 467 4.78 13.96 27.73
C LYS A 467 6.11 13.37 28.21
N ARG A 468 6.17 12.05 28.48
CA ARG A 468 7.43 11.36 28.84
C ARG A 468 8.47 11.47 27.72
N ILE A 469 8.09 11.24 26.47
CA ILE A 469 8.99 11.40 25.32
C ILE A 469 9.47 12.84 25.20
N LEU A 470 8.56 13.81 25.29
CA LEU A 470 8.94 15.23 25.24
C LEU A 470 9.90 15.58 26.39
N ALA A 471 9.68 15.05 27.58
CA ALA A 471 10.57 15.27 28.73
C ALA A 471 11.95 14.68 28.46
N ASN A 472 12.01 13.49 27.87
CA ASN A 472 13.25 12.85 27.46
C ASN A 472 13.98 13.62 26.33
N PHE A 473 13.24 14.15 25.35
CA PHE A 473 13.80 15.04 24.33
C PHE A 473 14.43 16.27 24.98
N LYS A 474 13.77 16.89 25.97
CA LYS A 474 14.34 18.01 26.72
C LYS A 474 15.59 17.61 27.52
N GLN A 475 15.58 16.45 28.16
CA GLN A 475 16.72 15.93 28.94
C GLN A 475 17.97 15.64 28.10
N SER A 476 17.81 15.40 26.79
CA SER A 476 18.94 15.25 25.87
C SER A 476 19.78 16.52 25.71
N ASN A 477 19.28 17.69 26.16
CA ASN A 477 19.86 19.02 25.93
C ASN A 477 20.07 19.34 24.44
N SER A 478 19.24 18.78 23.57
CA SER A 478 19.21 19.10 22.15
C SER A 478 18.57 20.47 21.91
N LYS A 479 18.91 21.12 20.80
CA LYS A 479 18.54 22.52 20.57
C LYS A 479 17.13 22.69 20.00
N TYR A 480 16.82 21.97 18.92
CA TYR A 480 15.55 22.11 18.20
C TYR A 480 14.73 20.82 18.21
N LEU A 481 13.40 20.98 18.16
CA LEU A 481 12.44 19.91 17.89
C LEU A 481 11.62 20.26 16.65
N LEU A 482 11.62 19.36 15.67
CA LEU A 482 10.73 19.38 14.50
C LEU A 482 9.75 18.22 14.63
N THR A 483 8.47 18.49 14.90
CA THR A 483 7.46 17.45 15.14
C THR A 483 6.12 17.75 14.49
N THR A 484 5.31 16.72 14.26
CA THR A 484 4.00 16.83 13.62
C THR A 484 3.03 17.62 14.49
N THR A 485 2.31 18.56 13.88
CA THR A 485 1.20 19.31 14.48
C THR A 485 0.08 19.52 13.46
N PHE A 486 -1.16 19.63 13.93
CA PHE A 486 -2.36 19.84 13.11
C PHE A 486 -2.96 21.19 13.46
N THR A 487 -2.79 22.17 12.58
CA THR A 487 -3.00 23.59 12.89
C THR A 487 -4.48 23.99 13.04
N ASP A 488 -5.40 23.25 12.42
CA ASP A 488 -6.83 23.57 12.43
C ASP A 488 -7.60 22.89 13.58
N ARG A 489 -6.91 22.17 14.48
CA ARG A 489 -7.58 21.49 15.61
C ARG A 489 -7.85 22.46 16.73
N SER A 490 -9.09 22.44 17.22
CA SER A 490 -9.55 23.24 18.36
C SER A 490 -9.46 22.53 19.71
N VAL A 491 -9.14 21.23 19.73
CA VAL A 491 -8.95 20.43 20.96
C VAL A 491 -8.06 19.21 20.71
N ASN A 492 -7.23 18.83 21.68
CA ASN A 492 -6.52 17.55 21.69
C ASN A 492 -7.27 16.51 22.50
N ASN A 493 -7.26 15.26 22.02
CA ASN A 493 -7.86 14.12 22.73
C ASN A 493 -6.78 13.13 23.17
N ASN A 494 -6.90 12.60 24.39
CA ASN A 494 -6.00 11.55 24.86
C ASN A 494 -6.36 10.21 24.20
N LEU A 495 -5.38 9.31 24.07
CA LEU A 495 -5.62 7.92 23.70
C LEU A 495 -6.26 7.14 24.84
N VAL A 496 -7.58 7.24 24.98
CA VAL A 496 -8.37 6.45 25.92
C VAL A 496 -9.45 5.67 25.18
N GLY A 497 -9.36 4.33 25.20
CA GLY A 497 -10.33 3.41 24.60
C GLY A 497 -10.59 3.66 23.11
N LYS A 498 -11.56 4.53 22.83
CA LYS A 498 -11.88 5.27 21.58
C LYS A 498 -11.01 5.06 20.33
N ASP A 499 -9.79 5.56 20.50
CA ASP A 499 -8.87 6.04 19.48
C ASP A 499 -7.49 5.41 19.66
N SER A 500 -7.41 4.25 20.33
CA SER A 500 -6.27 3.62 21.04
C SER A 500 -4.90 3.56 20.36
N PHE A 501 -4.74 4.12 19.18
CA PHE A 501 -3.59 3.94 18.33
C PHE A 501 -3.19 5.16 17.48
N TRP A 502 -4.05 6.15 17.23
CA TRP A 502 -3.68 7.39 16.51
C TRP A 502 -4.69 8.53 16.76
N ARG A 503 -4.22 9.79 16.83
CA ARG A 503 -5.06 11.00 16.75
C ARG A 503 -4.29 12.22 16.21
N PRO A 504 -4.94 13.22 15.59
CA PRO A 504 -4.30 14.49 15.31
C PRO A 504 -4.07 15.25 16.62
N LEU A 505 -2.94 15.96 16.69
CA LEU A 505 -2.54 16.77 17.84
C LEU A 505 -2.15 18.17 17.37
N ASN A 506 -2.75 19.20 17.95
CA ASN A 506 -2.28 20.57 17.85
C ASN A 506 -1.38 20.87 19.05
N MET A 507 -0.08 21.04 18.81
CA MET A 507 0.90 21.19 19.89
C MET A 507 0.71 22.48 20.70
N LEU A 508 0.05 23.50 20.14
CA LEU A 508 -0.24 24.76 20.85
C LEU A 508 -1.35 24.60 21.89
N LEU A 509 -2.16 23.54 21.81
CA LEU A 509 -3.30 23.32 22.69
C LEU A 509 -2.95 22.45 23.91
N PRO A 510 -3.75 22.53 24.98
CA PRO A 510 -3.65 21.58 26.09
C PRO A 510 -3.71 20.12 25.62
N PRO A 511 -2.98 19.19 26.25
CA PRO A 511 -2.13 19.39 27.42
C PRO A 511 -0.69 19.82 27.10
N PHE A 512 -0.32 20.00 25.82
CA PHE A 512 1.06 20.25 25.41
C PHE A 512 1.44 21.74 25.52
N ASN A 513 0.55 22.65 25.14
CA ASN A 513 0.69 24.10 25.32
C ASN A 513 2.04 24.67 24.83
N PHE A 514 2.52 24.20 23.67
CA PHE A 514 3.74 24.74 23.08
C PHE A 514 3.53 26.22 22.71
N PRO A 515 4.60 27.05 22.73
CA PRO A 515 4.53 28.39 22.16
C PRO A 515 4.28 28.31 20.64
N PRO A 516 3.99 29.45 19.97
CA PRO A 516 3.95 29.50 18.52
C PRO A 516 5.25 28.93 17.90
N PRO A 517 5.16 28.13 16.82
CA PRO A 517 6.34 27.55 16.18
C PRO A 517 7.18 28.63 15.51
N LEU A 518 8.50 28.42 15.49
CA LEU A 518 9.45 29.26 14.75
C LEU A 518 9.23 29.16 13.24
N LYS A 519 8.84 27.97 12.77
CA LYS A 519 8.52 27.69 11.36
C LYS A 519 7.50 26.57 11.27
N LEU A 520 6.63 26.64 10.27
CA LEU A 520 5.73 25.56 9.87
C LEU A 520 6.09 25.12 8.46
N ILE A 521 6.21 23.81 8.26
CA ILE A 521 6.30 23.17 6.96
C ILE A 521 5.00 22.41 6.76
N ASN A 522 4.16 22.84 5.81
CA ASN A 522 2.98 22.06 5.44
C ASN A 522 3.45 20.78 4.73
N GLU A 523 2.89 19.64 5.12
CA GLU A 523 3.24 18.36 4.51
C GLU A 523 2.55 18.14 3.15
N ASP A 524 1.64 19.02 2.74
CA ASP A 524 0.74 18.87 1.59
C ASP A 524 0.00 17.52 1.66
N CYS A 525 -0.42 17.15 2.89
CA CYS A 525 -0.97 15.84 3.19
C CYS A 525 -2.24 15.57 2.37
N THR A 526 -2.13 14.62 1.45
CA THR A 526 -3.27 14.20 0.60
C THR A 526 -4.05 13.03 1.20
N GLU A 527 -3.57 12.50 2.33
CA GLU A 527 -4.23 11.43 3.08
C GLU A 527 -5.69 11.80 3.42
N GLN A 528 -6.59 10.82 3.35
CA GLN A 528 -8.02 11.00 3.66
C GLN A 528 -8.70 12.15 2.87
N ARG A 529 -8.32 12.37 1.60
CA ARG A 529 -8.86 13.43 0.72
C ARG A 529 -8.60 14.86 1.23
N GLY A 530 -7.41 15.08 1.80
CA GLY A 530 -7.03 16.39 2.34
C GLY A 530 -7.71 16.73 3.66
N GLN A 531 -8.29 15.75 4.37
CA GLN A 531 -8.85 15.94 5.72
C GLN A 531 -7.81 16.45 6.73
N TYR A 532 -6.54 16.23 6.43
CA TYR A 532 -5.38 16.67 7.19
C TYR A 532 -4.51 17.65 6.41
N ALA A 533 -5.10 18.47 5.53
CA ALA A 533 -4.38 19.56 4.85
C ALA A 533 -3.71 20.55 5.83
N ASP A 534 -4.12 20.53 7.09
CA ASP A 534 -3.54 21.28 8.21
C ASP A 534 -2.36 20.57 8.90
N LYS A 535 -1.98 19.36 8.45
CA LYS A 535 -0.83 18.59 8.95
C LYS A 535 0.46 19.28 8.53
N CYS A 536 1.20 19.72 9.54
CA CYS A 536 2.46 20.41 9.37
C CYS A 536 3.53 19.76 10.25
N LEU A 537 4.78 19.96 9.87
CA LEU A 537 5.91 19.90 10.80
C LEU A 537 6.12 21.28 11.40
N GLY A 538 6.02 21.39 12.73
CA GLY A 538 6.35 22.60 13.46
C GLY A 538 7.75 22.54 14.04
N LEU A 539 8.50 23.63 13.91
CA LEU A 539 9.83 23.82 14.50
C LEU A 539 9.73 24.62 15.79
N TRP A 540 10.33 24.11 16.87
CA TRP A 540 10.48 24.81 18.15
C TRP A 540 11.91 24.70 18.68
N ARG A 541 12.31 25.64 19.53
CA ARG A 541 13.43 25.40 20.45
C ARG A 541 12.91 24.54 21.60
N LEU A 542 13.68 23.53 21.98
CA LEU A 542 13.29 22.64 23.07
C LEU A 542 13.21 23.37 24.42
N ASP A 543 14.04 24.40 24.63
CA ASP A 543 14.05 25.21 25.85
C ASP A 543 12.73 25.96 26.07
N ASP A 544 12.12 26.43 24.97
CA ASP A 544 10.87 27.22 24.98
C ASP A 544 9.63 26.36 25.28
N ILE A 545 9.75 25.03 25.23
CA ILE A 545 8.64 24.10 25.49
C ILE A 545 8.51 23.84 27.00
N GLU A 546 7.40 24.25 27.60
CA GLU A 546 7.06 23.91 29.00
C GLU A 546 6.35 22.56 29.09
N ILE A 547 7.00 21.56 29.67
CA ILE A 547 6.40 20.23 29.87
C ILE A 547 5.84 20.18 31.29
N ARG A 548 4.55 20.47 31.42
CA ARG A 548 3.83 20.40 32.70
C ARG A 548 3.40 18.95 32.96
N ALA A 549 3.67 18.47 34.18
CA ALA A 549 3.29 17.12 34.64
C ALA A 549 1.80 16.84 34.38
#